data_AF-A0A8T3TZP8-F1
#
_entry.id   AF-A0A8T3TZP8-F1
#
_cell.length_a   1.000
_cell.length_b   1.000
_cell.length_c   1.000
_cell.angle_alpha   90.00
_cell.angle_beta   90.00
_cell.angle_gamma   90.00
#
_symmetry.space_group_name_H-M   'P 1'
#
loop_
_entity.id
_entity.type
_entity.pdbx_description
1 polymer ?
#
loop_
_entity_poly.entity_id
_entity_poly.type
_entity_poly.pdbx_seq_one_letter_code
_entity_poly.pdbx_strand_id
1 'polypeptide(L)'
;MIEHHLDIIKNADWIIDLGPGAGAEGGELLAEGSPENVAFNGSSFTGLYLKNESGIIPSKGKQKSLKVKKSDKVSKPTIKRFSFPERVSERSYQPKKRSYRFRRSRSSA
;
A
#
# COMPACT_ATOMS: atom_id res chain seq x y z
N MET A 1 4.41 2.79 2.36
CA MET A 1 3.76 3.23 3.61
C MET A 1 2.88 2.09 4.09
N ILE A 2 2.75 1.85 5.40
CA ILE A 2 1.80 0.87 5.96
C ILE A 2 0.73 1.71 6.63
N GLU A 3 -0.53 1.53 6.24
CA GLU A 3 -1.62 2.39 6.67
C GLU A 3 -2.95 1.63 6.69
N HIS A 4 -3.89 2.11 7.49
CA HIS A 4 -5.25 1.57 7.60
C HIS A 4 -6.33 2.62 7.32
N HIS A 5 -5.98 3.91 7.32
CA HIS A 5 -6.92 4.98 7.00
C HIS A 5 -7.27 5.01 5.50
N LEU A 6 -8.54 4.78 5.18
CA LEU A 6 -9.01 4.66 3.79
C LEU A 6 -8.79 5.92 2.96
N ASP A 7 -8.86 7.11 3.57
CA ASP A 7 -8.59 8.36 2.83
C ASP A 7 -7.14 8.50 2.36
N ILE A 8 -6.20 7.83 3.02
CA ILE A 8 -4.81 7.81 2.58
C ILE A 8 -4.66 6.73 1.51
N ILE A 9 -5.23 5.56 1.76
CA ILE A 9 -5.16 4.39 0.87
C ILE A 9 -5.78 4.69 -0.50
N LYS A 10 -6.92 5.40 -0.56
CA LYS A 10 -7.59 5.77 -1.82
C LYS A 10 -6.77 6.70 -2.72
N ASN A 11 -5.84 7.45 -2.12
CA ASN A 11 -4.98 8.40 -2.84
C ASN A 11 -3.61 7.81 -3.17
N ALA A 12 -3.37 6.53 -2.87
CA ALA A 12 -2.11 5.87 -3.17
C ALA A 12 -1.99 5.59 -4.68
N ASP A 13 -0.78 5.68 -5.22
CA ASP A 13 -0.51 5.28 -6.62
C ASP A 13 -0.61 3.75 -6.79
N TRP A 14 -0.23 3.02 -5.76
CA TRP A 14 -0.20 1.56 -5.74
C TRP A 14 -0.44 1.02 -4.34
N ILE A 15 -1.28 -0.01 -4.26
CA ILE A 15 -1.64 -0.72 -3.04
C ILE A 15 -1.15 -2.16 -3.15
N ILE A 16 -0.66 -2.69 -2.03
CA ILE A 16 -0.37 -4.11 -1.83
C ILE A 16 -1.16 -4.51 -0.60
N ASP A 17 -2.12 -5.42 -0.78
CA ASP A 17 -2.96 -5.95 0.30
C ASP A 17 -2.51 -7.35 0.70
N LEU A 18 -2.27 -7.53 1.99
CA LEU A 18 -1.76 -8.76 2.57
C LEU A 18 -2.78 -9.32 3.58
N GLY A 19 -2.99 -10.62 3.57
CA GLY A 19 -3.92 -11.30 4.46
C GLY A 19 -3.94 -12.81 4.17
N PRO A 20 -5.04 -13.55 4.40
CA PRO A 20 -6.37 -13.15 4.86
C PRO A 20 -6.48 -12.79 6.36
N GLY A 21 -5.54 -13.26 7.18
CA GLY A 21 -5.46 -12.96 8.61
C GLY A 21 -4.12 -12.34 9.01
N ALA A 22 -3.83 -12.39 10.31
CA ALA A 22 -2.55 -11.98 10.88
C ALA A 22 -1.76 -13.20 11.38
N GLY A 23 -0.45 -13.04 11.59
CA GLY A 23 0.40 -14.11 12.11
C GLY A 23 0.52 -15.28 11.14
N ALA A 24 0.24 -16.50 11.62
CA ALA A 24 0.37 -17.73 10.83
C ALA A 24 -0.69 -17.87 9.71
N GLU A 25 -1.81 -17.16 9.83
CA GLU A 25 -2.90 -17.14 8.83
C GLU A 25 -2.80 -15.95 7.87
N GLY A 26 -1.71 -15.19 7.95
CA GLY A 26 -1.44 -14.03 7.10
C GLY A 26 -0.21 -14.19 6.22
N GLY A 27 0.15 -13.11 5.53
CA GLY A 27 1.36 -13.04 4.70
C GLY A 27 1.17 -13.53 3.27
N GLU A 28 -0.07 -13.80 2.84
CA GLU A 28 -0.39 -14.03 1.43
C GLU A 28 -0.72 -12.71 0.75
N LEU A 29 -0.37 -12.60 -0.53
CA LEU A 29 -0.74 -11.47 -1.38
C LEU A 29 -2.18 -11.64 -1.85
N LEU A 30 -3.10 -10.82 -1.32
CA LEU A 30 -4.52 -10.88 -1.68
C LEU A 30 -4.84 -10.07 -2.92
N ALA A 31 -4.23 -8.87 -3.03
CA ALA A 31 -4.42 -7.96 -4.14
C ALA A 31 -3.21 -7.02 -4.27
N GLU A 32 -2.91 -6.61 -5.50
CA GLU A 32 -2.00 -5.50 -5.77
C GLU A 32 -2.53 -4.67 -6.95
N GLY A 33 -2.27 -3.37 -6.96
CA GLY A 33 -2.69 -2.50 -8.04
C GLY A 33 -3.04 -1.09 -7.60
N SER A 34 -3.66 -0.33 -8.50
CA SER A 34 -4.24 0.97 -8.16
C SER A 34 -5.42 0.82 -7.18
N PRO A 35 -5.79 1.88 -6.46
CA PRO A 35 -6.93 1.89 -5.55
C PRO A 35 -8.23 1.38 -6.18
N GLU A 36 -8.48 1.74 -7.44
CA GLU A 36 -9.66 1.26 -8.17
C GLU A 36 -9.59 -0.24 -8.41
N ASN A 37 -8.43 -0.77 -8.80
CA ASN A 37 -8.29 -2.21 -9.06
C ASN A 37 -8.45 -3.03 -7.78
N VAL A 38 -7.90 -2.56 -6.66
CA VAL A 38 -8.03 -3.24 -5.36
C VAL A 38 -9.47 -3.14 -4.84
N ALA A 39 -10.16 -2.01 -5.00
CA ALA A 39 -11.55 -1.84 -4.58
C ALA A 39 -12.51 -2.85 -5.22
N PHE A 40 -12.23 -3.28 -6.46
CA PHE A 40 -13.06 -4.27 -7.17
C PHE A 40 -12.51 -5.69 -7.09
N ASN A 41 -11.46 -5.94 -6.31
CA ASN A 41 -10.95 -7.28 -6.08
C ASN A 41 -11.66 -7.95 -4.89
N GLY A 42 -12.43 -9.00 -5.15
CA GLY A 42 -13.22 -9.70 -4.13
C GLY A 42 -12.41 -10.53 -3.13
N SER A 43 -11.11 -10.75 -3.36
CA SER A 43 -10.23 -11.43 -2.39
C SER A 43 -9.68 -10.51 -1.30
N SER A 44 -9.80 -9.19 -1.46
CA SER A 44 -9.23 -8.19 -0.57
C SER A 44 -10.27 -7.66 0.42
N PHE A 45 -10.01 -7.81 1.73
CA PHE A 45 -10.83 -7.15 2.75
C PHE A 45 -10.70 -5.64 2.64
N THR A 46 -9.48 -5.13 2.49
CA THR A 46 -9.21 -3.70 2.30
C THR A 46 -9.98 -3.15 1.10
N GLY A 47 -10.02 -3.89 -0.01
CA GLY A 47 -10.79 -3.54 -1.21
C GLY A 47 -12.29 -3.42 -0.97
N LEU A 48 -12.87 -4.31 -0.16
CA LEU A 48 -14.30 -4.27 0.20
C LEU A 48 -14.66 -2.97 0.93
N TYR A 49 -13.86 -2.58 1.92
CA TYR A 49 -14.07 -1.33 2.67
C TYR A 49 -13.80 -0.11 1.79
N LEU A 50 -12.74 -0.16 0.98
CA LEU A 50 -12.40 0.90 0.04
C LEU A 50 -13.58 1.16 -0.91
N LYS A 51 -14.17 0.12 -1.49
CA LYS A 51 -15.34 0.24 -2.38
C LYS A 51 -16.54 0.91 -1.70
N ASN A 52 -16.81 0.57 -0.44
CA ASN A 52 -18.00 1.05 0.27
C ASN A 52 -17.84 2.48 0.80
N GLU A 53 -16.66 2.84 1.31
CA GLU A 53 -16.47 4.09 2.05
C GLU A 53 -15.86 5.22 1.21
N SER A 54 -15.09 4.89 0.16
CA SER A 54 -14.30 5.90 -0.55
C SER A 54 -14.95 6.47 -1.82
N GLY A 55 -16.13 5.96 -2.23
CA GLY A 55 -16.85 6.43 -3.42
C GLY A 55 -16.07 6.22 -4.73
N ILE A 56 -15.09 5.32 -4.74
CA ILE A 56 -14.24 5.05 -5.90
C ILE A 56 -15.06 4.51 -7.07
N ILE A 57 -14.92 5.19 -8.21
CA ILE A 57 -15.55 4.82 -9.48
C ILE A 57 -14.54 3.96 -10.25
N PRO A 58 -14.94 2.83 -10.83
CA PRO A 58 -14.00 2.01 -11.60
C PRO A 58 -13.47 2.81 -12.79
N SER A 59 -12.16 2.79 -13.00
CA SER A 59 -11.56 3.42 -14.17
C SER A 59 -12.06 2.72 -15.44
N LYS A 60 -12.48 3.49 -16.45
CA LYS A 60 -12.88 2.96 -17.76
C LYS A 60 -11.63 2.48 -18.52
N GLY A 61 -11.08 1.34 -18.14
CA GLY A 61 -9.85 0.83 -18.76
C GLY A 61 -9.53 -0.59 -18.35
N LYS A 62 -9.82 -1.54 -19.24
CA LYS A 62 -9.38 -2.95 -19.24
C LYS A 62 -9.12 -3.55 -17.85
N GLN A 63 -10.13 -4.20 -17.30
CA GLN A 63 -9.95 -5.30 -16.36
C GLN A 63 -9.02 -6.34 -17.02
N LYS A 64 -7.71 -6.24 -16.78
CA LYS A 64 -6.85 -7.41 -16.92
C LYS A 64 -7.16 -8.24 -15.70
N SER A 65 -8.24 -9.02 -15.78
CA SER A 65 -8.38 -10.20 -14.94
C SER A 65 -7.14 -11.04 -15.22
N LEU A 66 -6.15 -10.94 -14.34
CA LEU A 66 -5.17 -12.01 -14.23
C LEU A 66 -6.02 -13.21 -13.84
N LYS A 67 -6.34 -14.04 -14.84
CA LYS A 67 -6.86 -15.38 -14.60
C LYS A 67 -5.79 -16.08 -13.79
N VAL A 68 -5.88 -16.02 -12.47
CA VAL A 68 -5.19 -16.95 -11.59
C VAL A 68 -5.82 -18.28 -11.94
N LYS A 69 -5.19 -19.00 -12.87
CA LYS A 69 -5.44 -20.43 -13.04
C LYS A 69 -5.29 -20.99 -11.63
N LYS A 70 -6.29 -21.71 -11.11
CA LYS A 70 -6.07 -22.65 -10.02
C LYS A 70 -5.02 -23.62 -10.55
N SER A 71 -3.75 -23.28 -10.36
CA SER A 71 -2.64 -24.14 -10.69
C SER A 71 -2.73 -25.28 -9.70
N ASP A 72 -2.91 -26.48 -10.24
CA ASP A 72 -2.76 -27.76 -9.58
C ASP A 72 -1.64 -27.67 -8.55
N LYS A 73 -1.91 -28.14 -7.31
CA LYS A 73 -1.02 -28.13 -6.13
C LYS A 73 0.38 -27.59 -6.43
N VAL A 74 0.57 -26.28 -6.30
CA VAL A 74 1.88 -25.65 -6.51
C VAL A 74 2.77 -26.08 -5.36
N SER A 75 3.70 -27.00 -5.63
CA SER A 75 4.86 -27.22 -4.77
C SER A 75 5.49 -25.86 -4.47
N LYS A 76 5.63 -25.52 -3.18
CA LYS A 76 6.17 -24.27 -2.63
C LYS A 76 7.04 -23.55 -3.67
N PRO A 77 6.61 -22.41 -4.24
CA PRO A 77 7.42 -21.73 -5.23
C PRO A 77 8.72 -21.33 -4.53
N THR A 78 9.87 -21.72 -5.08
CA THR A 78 11.16 -21.19 -4.66
C THR A 78 11.11 -19.70 -4.99
N ILE A 79 10.73 -18.90 -3.98
CA ILE A 79 10.57 -17.45 -4.09
C ILE A 79 11.91 -16.92 -4.61
N LYS A 80 11.93 -16.42 -5.86
CA LYS A 80 12.99 -15.50 -6.27
C LYS A 80 12.81 -14.27 -5.41
N ARG A 81 13.60 -14.25 -4.33
CA ARG A 81 13.62 -13.23 -3.29
C ARG A 81 13.59 -11.87 -3.96
N PHE A 82 12.48 -11.16 -3.83
CA PHE A 82 12.38 -9.75 -4.22
C PHE A 82 13.52 -9.02 -3.49
N SER A 83 14.57 -8.69 -4.23
CA SER A 83 15.74 -8.03 -3.69
C SER A 83 15.39 -6.56 -3.58
N PHE A 84 15.17 -6.10 -2.35
CA PHE A 84 15.12 -4.68 -2.08
C PHE A 84 16.41 -4.02 -2.63
N PRO A 85 16.32 -2.88 -3.33
CA PRO A 85 17.51 -2.14 -3.73
C PRO A 85 18.38 -1.88 -2.50
N GLU A 86 19.70 -1.96 -2.68
CA GLU A 86 20.66 -1.85 -1.60
C GLU A 86 20.43 -0.54 -0.84
N ARG A 87 20.18 -0.64 0.48
CA ARG A 87 19.92 0.51 1.32
C ARG A 87 21.14 1.43 1.26
N VAL A 88 20.94 2.68 0.81
CA VAL A 88 22.00 3.69 0.84
C VAL A 88 22.52 3.80 2.28
N SER A 89 23.82 3.60 2.47
CA SER A 89 24.43 3.61 3.80
C SER A 89 24.13 4.93 4.51
N GLU A 90 23.90 4.89 5.83
CA GLU A 90 23.54 6.05 6.67
C GLU A 90 24.49 7.26 6.53
N ARG A 91 25.70 7.06 5.98
CA ARG A 91 26.70 8.12 5.73
C ARG A 91 26.29 9.19 4.71
N SER A 92 25.29 8.97 3.87
CA SER A 92 24.85 9.95 2.86
C SER A 92 23.63 10.78 3.27
N TYR A 93 23.01 10.51 4.42
CA TYR A 93 21.88 11.31 4.90
C TYR A 93 22.39 12.54 5.66
N GLN A 94 22.39 13.70 5.01
CA GLN A 94 22.67 15.00 5.64
C GLN A 94 21.34 15.70 5.95
N PRO A 95 20.84 15.68 7.20
CA PRO A 95 19.61 16.38 7.55
C PRO A 95 19.80 17.89 7.37
N LYS A 96 19.02 18.50 6.48
CA LYS A 96 18.99 19.97 6.34
C LYS A 96 18.40 20.57 7.61
N LYS A 97 19.25 21.11 8.48
CA LYS A 97 18.84 21.89 9.66
C LYS A 97 18.07 23.13 9.19
N ARG A 98 16.74 23.06 9.14
CA ARG A 98 15.89 24.25 9.04
C ARG A 98 15.78 24.86 10.43
N SER A 99 16.45 25.98 10.65
CA SER A 99 16.29 26.76 11.89
C SER A 99 14.91 27.41 11.91
N TYR A 100 13.97 26.84 12.65
CA TYR A 100 12.69 27.48 12.90
C TYR A 100 12.91 28.61 13.92
N ARG A 101 12.94 29.86 13.45
CA ARG A 101 13.10 31.04 14.32
C ARG A 101 11.71 31.47 14.79
N PHE A 102 11.30 31.00 15.96
CA PHE A 102 10.04 31.41 16.58
C PHE A 102 10.12 32.91 16.94
N ARG A 103 9.51 33.79 16.15
CA ARG A 103 9.33 35.19 16.52
C ARG A 103 8.30 35.26 17.64
N ARG A 104 8.74 35.41 18.88
CA ARG A 104 7.87 35.88 19.97
C ARG A 104 7.51 37.33 19.67
N SER A 105 6.25 37.61 19.33
CA SER A 105 5.70 38.96 19.46
C SER A 105 5.67 39.30 20.94
N ARG A 106 6.43 40.32 21.34
CA ARG A 106 6.22 40.98 22.63
C ARG A 106 5.06 41.95 22.43
N SER A 107 3.89 41.64 22.98
CA SER A 107 2.88 42.64 23.26
C SER A 107 3.39 43.51 24.41
N SER A 108 3.47 44.82 24.18
CA SER A 108 3.86 45.82 25.17
C SER A 108 2.64 46.64 25.61
N ALA A 109 2.52 46.79 26.93
CA ALA A 109 1.60 47.62 27.72
C ALA A 109 0.13 47.19 27.77
#